data_AF-A0A7S7UFV7-F1
#
_entry.id   AF-A0A7S7UFV7-F1
#
_cell.length_a   1.000
_cell.length_b   1.000
_cell.length_c   1.000
_cell.angle_alpha   90.00
_cell.angle_beta   90.00
_cell.angle_gamma   90.00
#
_symmetry.space_group_name_H-M   'P 1'
#
loop_
_entity.id
_entity.type
_entity.pdbx_description
1 polymer ?
#
loop_
_entity_poly.entity_id
_entity_poly.type
_entity_poly.pdbx_seq_one_letter_code
_entity_poly.pdbx_strand_id
1 'polypeptide(L)'
;MAYSEDHIALAAEYALGTLDAGERAQVETMMAVDEGFAAIVRAWEYRLGALNQMVGTIEPRPIVWENIRREIAQTVSTQESQQGSPEAPPVLSDAPPPPPEIASSQPVSPETPAQQPPSPIVQPPTSAQSDADVIPEMAPQFIPQTHAPDPRIVPVTQIPVVDNTKVIRLQGHVKRWRTIASAMGALAAALLVTLSLQIFLPDALPGALRPAPRIQTVEVKTPATPLSSPAQYVALLQGQSGGPAFILTIDGATKNFTVRKVGAPPEPGKSFELWLISDRLPRPRSLGVIGAGDFTARPVLAGYDADVVNGATYAVTVEQSGGSPNGQPTSAPVFSGKLIETVPPSQPQAPAKK
;
A
#
# COMPACT_ATOMS: atom_id res chain seq x y z
N MET A 1 -1.42 -7.53 -9.79
CA MET A 1 0.04 -7.64 -9.87
C MET A 1 0.52 -8.44 -8.67
N ALA A 2 1.57 -9.25 -8.81
CA ALA A 2 2.18 -9.89 -7.65
C ALA A 2 3.13 -8.87 -7.00
N TYR A 3 3.00 -8.66 -5.69
CA TYR A 3 3.91 -7.80 -4.93
C TYR A 3 5.22 -8.54 -4.68
N SER A 4 6.35 -7.83 -4.76
CA SER A 4 7.64 -8.42 -4.37
C SER A 4 7.70 -8.61 -2.86
N GLU A 5 8.60 -9.48 -2.43
CA GLU A 5 8.88 -9.71 -1.00
C GLU A 5 9.22 -8.40 -0.28
N ASP A 6 9.98 -7.51 -0.94
CA ASP A 6 10.35 -6.20 -0.38
C ASP A 6 9.14 -5.32 -0.09
N HIS A 7 8.10 -5.34 -0.95
CA HIS A 7 6.86 -4.60 -0.69
C HIS A 7 6.10 -5.18 0.50
N ILE A 8 6.09 -6.50 0.64
CA ILE A 8 5.42 -7.17 1.75
C ILE A 8 6.14 -6.87 3.07
N ALA A 9 7.47 -6.87 3.05
CA ALA A 9 8.30 -6.50 4.20
C ALA A 9 8.09 -5.03 4.58
N LEU A 10 8.13 -4.11 3.61
CA LEU A 10 7.89 -2.68 3.83
C LEU A 10 6.49 -2.42 4.42
N ALA A 11 5.47 -3.14 3.97
CA ALA A 11 4.13 -3.07 4.54
C ALA A 11 4.06 -3.55 6.00
N ALA A 12 4.82 -4.60 6.35
CA ALA A 12 4.93 -5.11 7.71
C ALA A 12 5.66 -4.11 8.63
N GLU A 13 6.74 -3.51 8.18
CA GLU A 13 7.51 -2.50 8.92
C GLU A 13 6.70 -1.21 9.15
N TYR A 14 5.92 -0.80 8.15
CA TYR A 14 4.96 0.29 8.30
C TYR A 14 3.94 -0.03 9.41
N ALA A 15 3.32 -1.22 9.36
CA ALA A 15 2.32 -1.65 10.34
C ALA A 15 2.89 -1.81 11.76
N LEU A 16 4.15 -2.23 11.88
CA LEU A 16 4.86 -2.31 13.16
C LEU A 16 5.30 -0.94 13.68
N GLY A 17 5.33 0.06 12.80
CA GLY A 17 5.70 1.43 13.09
C GLY A 17 7.21 1.69 13.14
N THR A 18 8.03 0.78 12.62
CA THR A 18 9.51 0.84 12.69
C THR A 18 10.17 1.70 11.62
N LEU A 19 9.41 2.15 10.63
CA LEU A 19 9.91 3.04 9.57
C LEU A 19 10.20 4.45 10.08
N ASP A 20 11.20 5.09 9.46
CA ASP A 20 11.47 6.51 9.68
C ASP A 20 10.40 7.42 9.04
N ALA A 21 10.54 8.73 9.23
CA ALA A 21 9.54 9.70 8.74
C ALA A 21 9.48 9.78 7.20
N GLY A 22 10.61 9.66 6.51
CA GLY A 22 10.68 9.72 5.05
C GLY A 22 10.12 8.44 4.41
N GLU A 23 10.50 7.28 4.93
CA GLU A 23 9.98 5.99 4.48
C GLU A 23 8.47 5.87 4.72
N ARG A 24 7.99 6.33 5.89
CA ARG A 24 6.56 6.36 6.20
C ARG A 24 5.78 7.21 5.19
N ALA A 25 6.27 8.40 4.87
CA ALA A 25 5.63 9.27 3.87
C ALA A 25 5.62 8.65 2.45
N GLN A 26 6.67 7.89 2.10
CA GLN A 26 6.71 7.14 0.85
C GLN A 26 5.62 6.06 0.81
N VAL A 27 5.46 5.30 1.90
CA VAL A 27 4.43 4.26 2.01
C VAL A 27 3.04 4.87 1.96
N GLU A 28 2.79 5.99 2.64
CA GLU A 28 1.51 6.72 2.58
C GLU A 28 1.18 7.18 1.16
N THR A 29 2.17 7.72 0.44
CA THR A 29 2.01 8.10 -0.98
C THR A 29 1.69 6.88 -1.84
N MET A 30 2.36 5.75 -1.60
CA MET A 30 2.09 4.51 -2.33
C MET A 30 0.69 3.96 -2.04
N MET A 31 0.22 4.00 -0.79
CA MET A 31 -1.16 3.62 -0.43
C MET A 31 -2.22 4.52 -1.06
N ALA A 32 -1.93 5.81 -1.26
CA ALA A 32 -2.85 6.73 -1.93
C ALA A 32 -3.05 6.40 -3.42
N VAL A 33 -2.09 5.71 -4.05
CA VAL A 33 -2.10 5.37 -5.47
C VAL A 33 -2.45 3.89 -5.71
N ASP A 34 -2.03 2.99 -4.83
CA ASP A 34 -2.21 1.54 -4.93
C ASP A 34 -3.04 0.97 -3.76
N GLU A 35 -4.34 0.78 -4.04
CA GLU A 35 -5.30 0.15 -3.12
C GLU A 35 -4.93 -1.29 -2.73
N GLY A 36 -4.25 -2.02 -3.63
CA GLY A 36 -3.87 -3.40 -3.35
C GLY A 36 -2.70 -3.46 -2.37
N PHE A 37 -1.74 -2.54 -2.49
CA PHE A 37 -0.69 -2.37 -1.50
C PHE A 37 -1.29 -1.93 -0.15
N ALA A 38 -2.23 -0.97 -0.15
CA ALA A 38 -2.96 -0.56 1.05
C ALA A 38 -3.72 -1.73 1.71
N ALA A 39 -4.22 -2.70 0.94
CA ALA A 39 -4.83 -3.91 1.48
C ALA A 39 -3.81 -4.82 2.21
N ILE A 40 -2.56 -4.89 1.75
CA ILE A 40 -1.48 -5.65 2.41
C ILE A 40 -1.12 -5.01 3.75
N VAL A 41 -0.98 -3.69 3.79
CA VAL A 41 -0.73 -2.94 5.04
C VAL A 41 -1.85 -3.19 6.04
N ARG A 42 -3.12 -3.03 5.63
CA ARG A 42 -4.30 -3.32 6.48
C ARG A 42 -4.31 -4.75 7.01
N ALA A 43 -3.91 -5.73 6.19
CA ALA A 43 -3.83 -7.12 6.63
C ALA A 43 -2.77 -7.34 7.73
N TRP A 44 -1.62 -6.66 7.64
CA TRP A 44 -0.60 -6.67 8.68
C TRP A 44 -1.07 -5.96 9.95
N GLU A 45 -1.67 -4.78 9.85
CA GLU A 45 -2.25 -4.05 10.99
C GLU A 45 -3.29 -4.90 11.73
N TYR A 46 -4.17 -5.59 11.01
CA TYR A 46 -5.15 -6.50 11.60
C TYR A 46 -4.49 -7.67 12.34
N ARG A 47 -3.48 -8.30 11.71
CA ARG A 47 -2.74 -9.43 12.30
C ARG A 47 -2.01 -9.02 13.58
N LEU A 48 -1.35 -7.86 13.57
CA LEU A 48 -0.60 -7.35 14.71
C LEU A 48 -1.51 -6.74 15.78
N GLY A 49 -2.69 -6.22 15.41
CA GLY A 49 -3.67 -5.65 16.33
C GLY A 49 -4.17 -6.64 17.37
N ALA A 50 -4.22 -7.94 17.05
CA ALA A 50 -4.55 -9.00 18.01
C ALA A 50 -3.56 -9.06 19.18
N LEU A 51 -2.27 -8.73 18.96
CA LEU A 51 -1.26 -8.72 20.02
C LEU A 51 -1.51 -7.58 21.02
N ASN A 52 -2.06 -6.46 20.56
CA ASN A 52 -2.39 -5.33 21.45
C ASN A 52 -3.46 -5.71 22.50
N GLN A 53 -4.33 -6.68 22.20
CA GLN A 53 -5.31 -7.20 23.16
C GLN A 53 -4.68 -8.01 24.30
N MET A 54 -3.42 -8.45 24.15
CA MET A 54 -2.68 -9.18 25.17
C MET A 54 -1.97 -8.25 26.17
N VAL A 55 -1.94 -6.94 25.88
CA VAL A 55 -1.32 -5.95 26.75
C VAL A 55 -2.32 -5.50 27.82
N GLY A 56 -1.89 -5.49 29.09
CA GLY A 56 -2.73 -5.02 30.20
C GLY A 56 -3.09 -3.54 30.07
N THR A 57 -4.27 -3.17 30.55
CA THR A 57 -4.67 -1.75 30.61
C THR A 57 -3.84 -1.02 31.66
N ILE A 58 -3.25 0.11 31.27
CA ILE A 58 -2.57 1.04 32.17
C ILE A 58 -3.36 2.34 32.16
N GLU A 59 -3.82 2.78 33.33
CA GLU A 59 -4.55 4.05 33.45
C GLU A 59 -3.58 5.23 33.23
N PRO A 60 -3.81 6.08 32.20
CA PRO A 60 -3.00 7.27 32.01
C PRO A 60 -3.30 8.32 33.09
N ARG A 61 -2.35 9.21 33.36
CA ARG A 61 -2.56 10.31 34.31
C ARG A 61 -3.75 11.19 33.87
N PRO A 62 -4.62 11.67 34.78
CA PRO A 62 -5.82 12.43 34.41
C PRO A 62 -5.55 13.69 33.56
N ILE A 63 -4.39 14.34 33.76
CA ILE A 63 -3.98 15.53 33.00
C ILE A 63 -3.81 15.26 31.49
N VAL A 64 -3.53 14.02 31.10
CA VAL A 64 -3.32 13.64 29.69
C VAL A 64 -4.58 13.93 28.88
N TRP A 65 -5.76 13.64 29.42
CA TRP A 65 -7.02 13.89 28.73
C TRP A 65 -7.29 15.38 28.50
N GLU A 66 -7.00 16.21 29.50
CA GLU A 66 -7.20 17.66 29.40
C GLU A 66 -6.23 18.28 28.38
N ASN A 67 -4.98 17.81 28.34
CA ASN A 67 -4.01 18.23 27.34
C ASN A 67 -4.46 17.86 25.92
N ILE A 68 -4.96 16.63 25.72
CA ILE A 68 -5.47 16.19 24.42
C ILE A 68 -6.67 17.06 23.98
N ARG A 69 -7.62 17.30 24.88
CA ARG A 69 -8.78 18.15 24.59
C ARG A 69 -8.35 19.57 24.18
N ARG A 70 -7.40 20.15 24.91
CA ARG A 70 -6.87 21.48 24.62
C ARG A 70 -6.19 21.54 23.25
N GLU A 71 -5.37 20.55 22.93
CA GLU A 71 -4.63 20.48 21.67
C GLU A 71 -5.58 20.33 20.47
N ILE A 72 -6.58 19.44 20.57
CA ILE A 72 -7.59 19.26 19.51
C ILE A 72 -8.33 20.58 19.24
N ALA A 73 -8.72 21.31 20.29
CA ALA A 73 -9.39 22.60 20.13
C ALA A 73 -8.51 23.65 19.42
N GLN A 74 -7.19 23.65 19.69
CA GLN A 74 -6.23 24.53 19.05
C GLN A 74 -6.01 24.17 17.57
N THR A 75 -5.91 22.88 17.25
CA THR A 75 -5.77 22.40 15.87
C THR A 75 -6.99 22.76 15.03
N VAL A 76 -8.20 22.56 15.56
CA VAL A 76 -9.45 22.93 14.87
C VAL A 76 -9.53 24.43 14.61
N SER A 77 -9.19 25.26 15.60
CA SER A 77 -9.19 26.73 15.45
C SER A 77 -8.18 27.21 14.41
N THR A 78 -7.00 26.57 14.35
CA THR A 78 -5.95 26.88 13.35
C THR A 78 -6.40 26.50 11.94
N GLN A 79 -7.10 25.37 11.80
CA GLN A 79 -7.65 24.91 10.53
C GLN A 79 -8.77 25.83 10.01
N GLU A 80 -9.67 26.30 10.89
CA GLU A 80 -10.69 27.30 10.53
C GLU A 80 -10.09 28.65 10.12
N SER A 81 -8.99 29.07 10.76
CA SER A 81 -8.27 30.30 10.42
C SER A 81 -7.58 30.23 9.05
N GLN A 82 -7.13 29.04 8.63
CA GLN A 82 -6.52 28.82 7.31
C GLN A 82 -7.55 28.64 6.19
N GLN A 83 -8.78 28.22 6.51
CA GLN A 83 -9.86 28.03 5.54
C GLN A 83 -10.79 29.24 5.39
N GLY A 84 -10.67 30.24 6.27
CA GLY A 84 -11.51 31.44 6.31
C GLY A 84 -10.74 32.75 6.12
N SER A 85 -9.99 32.91 5.03
CA SER A 85 -9.65 34.26 4.54
C SER A 85 -10.49 34.58 3.31
N PRO A 86 -11.59 35.33 3.44
CA PRO A 86 -12.15 36.03 2.30
C PRO A 86 -11.13 37.11 1.89
N GLU A 87 -10.76 37.06 0.62
CA GLU A 87 -10.00 38.08 -0.09
C GLU A 87 -10.48 39.49 0.29
N ALA A 88 -9.68 40.21 1.08
CA ALA A 88 -9.86 41.63 1.32
C ALA A 88 -9.09 42.41 0.23
N PRO A 89 -9.69 43.45 -0.38
CA PRO A 89 -9.12 44.16 -1.52
C PRO A 89 -7.82 44.88 -1.14
N PRO A 90 -6.94 45.22 -2.12
CA PRO A 90 -5.63 45.77 -1.85
C PRO A 90 -5.77 47.19 -1.30
N VAL A 91 -5.55 47.36 0.00
CA VAL A 91 -5.29 48.69 0.56
C VAL A 91 -3.82 49.02 0.35
N LEU A 92 -3.59 49.96 -0.56
CA LEU A 92 -2.34 50.72 -0.69
C LEU A 92 -1.99 51.34 0.66
N SER A 93 -1.00 50.78 1.35
CA SER A 93 -0.33 51.43 2.47
C SER A 93 1.04 51.92 2.00
N ASP A 94 1.04 53.19 1.62
CA ASP A 94 2.22 54.04 1.52
C ASP A 94 2.69 54.37 2.95
N ALA A 95 3.81 53.80 3.41
CA ALA A 95 4.74 54.38 4.40
C ALA A 95 5.88 53.38 4.74
N PRO A 96 7.15 53.84 4.82
CA PRO A 96 8.31 52.98 5.06
C PRO A 96 8.53 52.67 6.56
N PRO A 97 9.15 51.53 6.91
CA PRO A 97 9.48 51.19 8.30
C PRO A 97 10.66 52.03 8.84
N PRO A 98 10.63 52.47 10.11
CA PRO A 98 11.83 52.98 10.77
C PRO A 98 12.82 51.83 11.12
N PRO A 99 14.13 52.09 11.13
CA PRO A 99 15.18 51.08 11.30
C PRO A 99 15.31 50.53 12.73
N PRO A 100 15.94 49.35 12.91
CA PRO A 100 16.03 48.69 14.21
C PRO A 100 17.05 49.35 15.15
N GLU A 101 16.61 49.61 16.38
CA GLU A 101 17.45 50.04 17.49
C GLU A 101 18.29 48.85 17.99
N ILE A 102 19.60 48.94 17.79
CA ILE A 102 20.59 47.98 18.26
C ILE A 102 20.86 48.31 19.74
N ALA A 103 20.44 47.44 20.65
CA ALA A 103 20.82 47.53 22.06
C ALA A 103 21.52 46.24 22.52
N SER A 104 22.85 46.37 22.60
CA SER A 104 23.71 45.88 23.68
C SER A 104 23.97 44.38 23.84
N SER A 105 25.11 44.01 23.28
CA SER A 105 25.98 42.90 23.66
C SER A 105 26.48 43.01 25.11
N GLN A 106 26.61 41.87 25.80
CA GLN A 106 27.62 41.63 26.85
C GLN A 106 27.87 40.11 27.02
N PRO A 107 29.02 39.68 27.58
CA PRO A 107 29.99 38.89 26.84
C PRO A 107 30.23 37.49 27.44
N VAL A 108 30.72 36.56 26.62
CA VAL A 108 31.43 35.37 27.12
C VAL A 108 32.68 35.17 26.28
N SER A 109 33.84 35.36 26.91
CA SER A 109 35.17 34.97 26.40
C SER A 109 35.58 33.65 27.10
N PRO A 110 36.75 33.05 26.80
CA PRO A 110 36.91 32.02 25.77
C PRO A 110 37.56 30.73 26.33
N GLU A 111 37.32 29.56 25.71
CA GLU A 111 38.21 28.40 25.92
C GLU A 111 38.25 27.45 24.71
N THR A 112 39.35 27.60 23.95
CA THR A 112 40.32 26.61 23.44
C THR A 112 39.88 25.16 23.11
N PRO A 113 40.43 24.55 22.03
CA PRO A 113 39.80 23.49 21.25
C PRO A 113 40.25 22.08 21.65
N ALA A 114 39.36 21.08 21.50
CA ALA A 114 39.77 19.68 21.48
C ALA A 114 38.83 18.79 20.64
N GLN A 115 39.44 18.23 19.60
CA GLN A 115 39.38 16.81 19.22
C GLN A 115 38.05 16.22 18.73
N GLN A 116 37.96 16.22 17.41
CA GLN A 116 37.26 15.28 16.56
C GLN A 116 37.81 13.84 16.75
N PRO A 117 36.97 12.84 17.09
CA PRO A 117 37.37 11.45 17.03
C PRO A 117 37.30 10.91 15.58
N PRO A 118 38.25 10.06 15.14
CA PRO A 118 38.24 9.46 13.81
C PRO A 118 37.31 8.23 13.75
N SER A 119 36.65 8.07 12.60
CA SER A 119 35.89 6.88 12.23
C SER A 119 36.77 5.64 12.10
N PRO A 120 36.35 4.45 12.57
CA PRO A 120 37.09 3.23 12.30
C PRO A 120 36.74 2.67 10.91
N ILE A 121 37.78 2.43 10.13
CA ILE A 121 37.77 1.61 8.92
C ILE A 121 37.66 0.14 9.36
N VAL A 122 36.59 -0.54 8.93
CA VAL A 122 36.46 -1.99 9.05
C VAL A 122 36.83 -2.62 7.71
N GLN A 123 37.87 -3.46 7.74
CA GLN A 123 38.36 -4.30 6.65
C GLN A 123 37.40 -5.49 6.44
N PRO A 124 37.26 -6.02 5.21
CA PRO A 124 36.65 -7.34 5.00
C PRO A 124 37.64 -8.47 5.37
N PRO A 125 37.18 -9.63 5.85
CA PRO A 125 38.07 -10.74 6.15
C PRO A 125 38.53 -11.48 4.88
N THR A 126 39.85 -11.60 4.77
CA THR A 126 40.55 -12.66 4.05
C THR A 126 40.14 -14.02 4.59
N SER A 127 39.78 -14.94 3.70
CA SER A 127 39.82 -16.39 3.96
C SER A 127 40.96 -16.98 3.15
N ALA A 128 41.85 -17.69 3.86
CA ALA A 128 43.01 -18.37 3.33
C ALA A 128 42.64 -19.76 2.76
N GLN A 129 43.39 -20.14 1.72
CA GLN A 129 43.96 -21.47 1.40
C GLN A 129 43.05 -22.70 1.31
N SER A 130 43.13 -23.38 0.15
CA SER A 130 43.50 -24.79 0.13
C SER A 130 44.18 -25.18 -1.19
N ASP A 131 45.23 -25.97 -1.03
CA ASP A 131 46.24 -26.42 -2.00
C ASP A 131 45.74 -27.30 -3.14
N ALA A 132 46.47 -27.25 -4.27
CA ALA A 132 47.06 -28.38 -5.00
C ALA A 132 47.58 -27.83 -6.34
N ASP A 133 48.86 -27.49 -6.48
CA ASP A 133 49.98 -28.40 -6.80
C ASP A 133 50.03 -28.77 -8.31
N VAL A 134 51.27 -28.84 -8.80
CA VAL A 134 51.76 -29.27 -10.12
C VAL A 134 51.99 -28.20 -11.22
N ILE A 135 53.26 -27.82 -11.36
CA ILE A 135 53.99 -27.47 -12.61
C ILE A 135 55.15 -28.50 -12.73
N PRO A 136 55.99 -28.59 -13.80
CA PRO A 136 55.89 -28.41 -15.28
C PRO A 136 56.42 -29.66 -16.05
N GLU A 137 56.35 -29.70 -17.39
CA GLU A 137 57.37 -30.41 -18.21
C GLU A 137 57.41 -29.85 -19.64
N MET A 138 58.60 -29.69 -20.20
CA MET A 138 58.95 -28.94 -21.41
C MET A 138 59.81 -29.81 -22.35
N ALA A 139 59.73 -29.54 -23.67
CA ALA A 139 60.67 -29.84 -24.77
C ALA A 139 60.42 -31.12 -25.65
N PRO A 140 60.99 -31.25 -26.88
CA PRO A 140 61.76 -30.30 -27.71
C PRO A 140 61.29 -30.14 -29.19
N GLN A 141 61.98 -29.23 -29.89
CA GLN A 141 61.89 -28.83 -31.30
C GLN A 141 62.51 -29.85 -32.29
N PHE A 142 62.01 -29.91 -33.53
CA PHE A 142 62.70 -30.52 -34.68
C PHE A 142 62.66 -29.60 -35.91
N ILE A 143 63.85 -29.27 -36.42
CA ILE A 143 64.09 -28.49 -37.64
C ILE A 143 64.44 -29.48 -38.77
N PRO A 144 63.72 -29.50 -39.91
CA PRO A 144 64.15 -30.30 -41.06
C PRO A 144 65.24 -29.58 -41.87
N GLN A 145 66.35 -30.30 -42.07
CA GLN A 145 67.53 -29.94 -42.84
C GLN A 145 67.23 -29.79 -44.34
N THR A 146 67.75 -28.74 -44.96
CA THR A 146 67.77 -28.53 -46.43
C THR A 146 68.94 -29.26 -47.07
N HIS A 147 68.70 -30.11 -48.07
CA HIS A 147 69.75 -30.62 -48.97
C HIS A 147 69.73 -29.88 -50.31
N ALA A 148 70.92 -29.58 -50.82
CA ALA A 148 71.23 -28.75 -51.98
C ALA A 148 71.00 -29.48 -53.33
N PRO A 149 70.84 -28.76 -54.47
CA PRO A 149 70.38 -29.33 -55.74
C PRO A 149 71.51 -29.93 -56.60
N ASP A 150 71.17 -30.96 -57.39
CA ASP A 150 72.06 -31.60 -58.37
C ASP A 150 72.15 -30.77 -59.69
N PRO A 151 73.35 -30.35 -60.14
CA PRO A 151 73.54 -29.41 -61.24
C PRO A 151 73.70 -30.07 -62.63
N ARG A 152 72.73 -30.87 -63.09
CA ARG A 152 72.80 -31.49 -64.44
C ARG A 152 71.52 -31.45 -65.27
N ILE A 153 70.83 -30.32 -65.28
CA ILE A 153 69.77 -30.07 -66.27
C ILE A 153 70.13 -28.82 -67.06
N VAL A 154 70.43 -29.02 -68.34
CA VAL A 154 70.63 -27.95 -69.32
C VAL A 154 69.25 -27.33 -69.60
N PRO A 155 69.00 -26.04 -69.30
CA PRO A 155 67.71 -25.45 -69.60
C PRO A 155 67.61 -25.17 -71.10
N VAL A 156 66.61 -25.77 -71.75
CA VAL A 156 66.17 -25.34 -73.07
C VAL A 156 65.37 -24.04 -72.88
N THR A 157 65.86 -22.94 -73.43
CA THR A 157 65.12 -21.67 -73.47
C THR A 157 63.86 -21.84 -74.34
N GLN A 158 62.71 -22.04 -73.70
CA GLN A 158 61.42 -21.88 -74.35
C GLN A 158 61.02 -20.40 -74.31
N ILE A 159 60.76 -19.83 -75.49
CA ILE A 159 60.21 -18.48 -75.64
C ILE A 159 58.76 -18.52 -75.13
N PRO A 160 58.36 -17.69 -74.15
CA PRO A 160 56.99 -17.70 -73.67
C PRO A 160 56.06 -17.13 -74.76
N VAL A 161 55.17 -17.96 -75.29
CA VAL A 161 53.97 -17.48 -76.01
C VAL A 161 53.09 -16.80 -74.96
N VAL A 162 52.93 -15.48 -75.08
CA VAL A 162 52.04 -14.70 -74.22
C VAL A 162 50.59 -15.01 -74.61
N ASP A 163 49.92 -15.80 -73.79
CA ASP A 163 48.52 -16.16 -73.96
C ASP A 163 47.61 -15.04 -73.42
N ASN A 164 47.29 -14.06 -74.28
CA ASN A 164 46.43 -12.91 -73.94
C ASN A 164 44.98 -13.27 -73.61
N THR A 165 44.59 -14.54 -73.75
CA THR A 165 43.24 -15.05 -73.48
C THR A 165 42.91 -15.02 -71.98
N LYS A 166 43.92 -15.02 -71.10
CA LYS A 166 43.74 -15.02 -69.64
C LYS A 166 43.30 -13.66 -69.08
N VAL A 167 43.67 -12.54 -69.71
CA VAL A 167 43.42 -11.19 -69.14
C VAL A 167 41.99 -10.70 -69.43
N ILE A 168 41.41 -11.13 -70.55
CA ILE A 168 40.05 -10.75 -70.96
C ILE A 168 38.99 -11.46 -70.09
N ARG A 169 39.27 -12.68 -69.61
CA ARG A 169 38.36 -13.39 -68.68
C ARG A 169 38.35 -12.82 -67.25
N LEU A 170 39.47 -12.23 -66.79
CA LEU A 170 39.54 -11.65 -65.45
C LEU A 170 38.82 -10.29 -65.37
N GLN A 171 38.95 -9.45 -66.40
CA GLN A 171 38.24 -8.17 -66.53
C GLN A 171 36.71 -8.34 -66.51
N GLY A 172 36.18 -9.39 -67.14
CA GLY A 172 34.73 -9.67 -67.14
C GLY A 172 34.19 -10.08 -65.76
N HIS A 173 34.95 -10.86 -65.00
CA HIS A 173 34.54 -11.31 -63.66
C HIS A 173 34.58 -10.19 -62.62
N VAL A 174 35.60 -9.32 -62.64
CA VAL A 174 35.70 -8.19 -61.69
C VAL A 174 34.57 -7.18 -61.92
N LYS A 175 34.19 -6.93 -63.18
CA LYS A 175 33.07 -6.01 -63.49
C LYS A 175 31.74 -6.55 -62.99
N ARG A 176 31.51 -7.87 -63.10
CA ARG A 176 30.31 -8.56 -62.56
C ARG A 176 30.28 -8.61 -61.03
N TRP A 177 31.42 -8.88 -60.40
CA TRP A 177 31.54 -8.84 -58.93
C TRP A 177 31.30 -7.45 -58.38
N ARG A 178 31.81 -6.41 -59.05
CA ARG A 178 31.55 -5.02 -58.66
C ARG A 178 30.08 -4.66 -58.79
N THR A 179 29.39 -5.08 -59.86
CA THR A 179 27.94 -4.84 -60.01
C THR A 179 27.11 -5.57 -58.94
N ILE A 180 27.49 -6.80 -58.57
CA ILE A 180 26.82 -7.56 -57.51
C ILE A 180 27.04 -6.92 -56.15
N ALA A 181 28.27 -6.50 -55.83
CA ALA A 181 28.59 -5.82 -54.58
C ALA A 181 27.84 -4.48 -54.47
N SER A 182 27.76 -3.69 -55.54
CA SER A 182 26.97 -2.45 -55.55
C SER A 182 25.47 -2.69 -55.42
N ALA A 183 24.93 -3.75 -56.04
CA ALA A 183 23.52 -4.11 -55.93
C ALA A 183 23.17 -4.54 -54.50
N MET A 184 24.04 -5.33 -53.86
CA MET A 184 23.85 -5.79 -52.48
C MET A 184 23.96 -4.63 -51.47
N GLY A 185 24.88 -3.69 -51.70
CA GLY A 185 25.00 -2.46 -50.90
C GLY A 185 23.75 -1.57 -51.01
N ALA A 186 23.17 -1.41 -52.20
CA ALA A 186 21.94 -0.66 -52.39
C ALA A 186 20.73 -1.31 -51.67
N LEU A 187 20.66 -2.64 -51.67
CA LEU A 187 19.64 -3.40 -50.95
C LEU A 187 19.77 -3.24 -49.42
N ALA A 188 21.00 -3.30 -48.90
CA ALA A 188 21.27 -3.07 -47.48
C ALA A 188 20.90 -1.63 -47.05
N ALA A 189 21.25 -0.63 -47.87
CA ALA A 189 20.88 0.76 -47.62
C ALA A 189 19.36 0.95 -47.63
N ALA A 190 18.65 0.32 -48.57
CA ALA A 190 17.18 0.36 -48.62
C ALA A 190 16.55 -0.29 -47.38
N LEU A 191 17.07 -1.44 -46.93
CA LEU A 191 16.60 -2.10 -45.70
C LEU A 191 16.84 -1.25 -44.46
N LEU A 192 18.00 -0.60 -44.34
CA LEU A 192 18.28 0.32 -43.23
C LEU A 192 17.34 1.52 -43.25
N VAL A 193 17.08 2.11 -44.42
CA VAL A 193 16.09 3.20 -44.54
C VAL A 193 14.70 2.72 -44.13
N THR A 194 14.26 1.54 -44.56
CA THR A 194 12.96 1.00 -44.17
C THR A 194 12.86 0.71 -42.67
N LEU A 195 13.94 0.19 -42.07
CA LEU A 195 14.00 -0.11 -40.65
C LEU A 195 14.03 1.19 -39.82
N SER A 196 14.78 2.20 -40.26
CA SER A 196 14.76 3.52 -39.66
C SER A 196 13.38 4.17 -39.76
N LEU A 197 12.69 4.04 -40.90
CA LEU A 197 11.33 4.54 -41.04
C LEU A 197 10.34 3.81 -40.10
N GLN A 198 10.50 2.50 -39.90
CA GLN A 198 9.70 1.72 -38.94
C GLN A 198 9.87 2.19 -37.49
N ILE A 199 11.09 2.59 -37.10
CA ILE A 199 11.40 3.00 -35.73
C ILE A 199 10.96 4.45 -35.45
N PHE A 200 11.18 5.36 -36.40
CA PHE A 200 11.03 6.80 -36.16
C PHE A 200 9.73 7.41 -36.72
N LEU A 201 9.23 6.94 -37.88
CA LEU A 201 8.03 7.47 -38.54
C LEU A 201 7.14 6.33 -39.08
N PRO A 202 6.48 5.54 -38.20
CA PRO A 202 5.74 4.34 -38.59
C PRO A 202 4.56 4.60 -39.53
N ASP A 203 4.05 5.84 -39.58
CA ASP A 203 2.93 6.23 -40.45
C ASP A 203 3.33 6.55 -41.91
N ALA A 204 4.62 6.68 -42.21
CA ALA A 204 5.10 7.02 -43.56
C ALA A 204 5.17 5.82 -44.53
N LEU A 205 4.90 4.58 -44.06
CA LEU A 205 4.99 3.37 -44.88
C LEU A 205 3.68 3.09 -45.67
N PRO A 206 3.78 2.61 -46.94
CA PRO A 206 2.64 2.14 -47.71
C PRO A 206 1.96 0.96 -47.01
N GLY A 207 0.62 0.92 -47.04
CA GLY A 207 -0.22 0.12 -46.14
C GLY A 207 0.10 -1.38 -46.03
N ALA A 208 0.76 -1.98 -47.03
CA ALA A 208 1.15 -3.39 -47.03
C ALA A 208 2.29 -3.75 -46.05
N LEU A 209 3.08 -2.77 -45.59
CA LEU A 209 4.22 -2.98 -44.67
C LEU A 209 3.94 -2.44 -43.25
N ARG A 210 2.72 -1.99 -42.99
CA ARG A 210 2.33 -1.53 -41.65
C ARG A 210 2.06 -2.75 -40.76
N PRO A 211 2.64 -2.82 -39.54
CA PRO A 211 2.22 -3.81 -38.56
C PRO A 211 0.75 -3.57 -38.21
N ALA A 212 -0.07 -4.61 -38.29
CA ALA A 212 -1.51 -4.50 -38.01
C ALA A 212 -1.71 -4.00 -36.56
N PRO A 213 -2.61 -3.03 -36.33
CA PRO A 213 -2.90 -2.55 -34.98
C PRO A 213 -3.43 -3.71 -34.14
N ARG A 214 -2.69 -4.09 -33.09
CA ARG A 214 -3.18 -5.01 -32.07
C ARG A 214 -4.22 -4.26 -31.26
N ILE A 215 -5.49 -4.46 -31.57
CA ILE A 215 -6.60 -4.03 -30.73
C ILE A 215 -6.54 -4.90 -29.48
N GLN A 216 -5.83 -4.42 -28.45
CA GLN A 216 -6.04 -4.94 -27.11
C GLN A 216 -7.38 -4.37 -26.67
N THR A 217 -8.42 -5.19 -26.75
CA THR A 217 -9.65 -4.96 -26.00
C THR A 217 -9.26 -4.95 -24.53
N VAL A 218 -8.99 -3.78 -23.99
CA VAL A 218 -8.97 -3.57 -22.55
C VAL A 218 -10.39 -3.85 -22.11
N GLU A 219 -10.63 -5.05 -21.58
CA GLU A 219 -11.84 -5.35 -20.84
C GLU A 219 -11.82 -4.41 -19.64
N VAL A 220 -12.47 -3.25 -19.80
CA VAL A 220 -12.74 -2.33 -18.71
C VAL A 220 -13.66 -3.11 -17.78
N LYS A 221 -13.05 -3.78 -16.80
CA LYS A 221 -13.75 -4.39 -15.69
C LYS A 221 -14.45 -3.25 -14.99
N THR A 222 -15.73 -3.07 -15.31
CA THR A 222 -16.61 -2.11 -14.69
C THR A 222 -16.41 -2.24 -13.18
N PRO A 223 -16.06 -1.16 -12.45
CA PRO A 223 -15.87 -1.25 -11.01
C PRO A 223 -17.13 -1.88 -10.42
N ALA A 224 -16.94 -2.88 -9.57
CA ALA A 224 -18.02 -3.53 -8.86
C ALA A 224 -18.88 -2.45 -8.21
N THR A 225 -20.20 -2.50 -8.44
CA THR A 225 -21.17 -1.63 -7.77
C THR A 225 -20.83 -1.61 -6.27
N PRO A 226 -20.63 -0.42 -5.65
CA PRO A 226 -20.31 -0.37 -4.23
C PRO A 226 -21.42 -1.10 -3.48
N LEU A 227 -21.04 -2.12 -2.70
CA LEU A 227 -21.94 -2.77 -1.77
C LEU A 227 -22.43 -1.67 -0.81
N SER A 228 -23.73 -1.37 -0.81
CA SER A 228 -24.31 -0.44 0.16
C SER A 228 -23.93 -0.89 1.56
N SER A 229 -23.24 -0.05 2.33
CA SER A 229 -22.96 -0.34 3.74
C SER A 229 -24.29 -0.39 4.49
N PRO A 230 -24.56 -1.46 5.25
CA PRO A 230 -25.80 -1.56 6.00
C PRO A 230 -25.81 -0.54 7.13
N ALA A 231 -27.01 -0.07 7.48
CA ALA A 231 -27.18 0.86 8.59
C ALA A 231 -26.63 0.24 9.89
N GLN A 232 -25.94 1.04 10.70
CA GLN A 232 -25.48 0.60 12.02
C GLN A 232 -26.24 1.36 13.10
N TYR A 233 -26.69 0.61 14.10
CA TYR A 233 -27.49 1.16 15.17
C TYR A 233 -26.83 0.91 16.54
N VAL A 234 -26.91 1.90 17.42
CA VAL A 234 -26.33 1.84 18.77
C VAL A 234 -27.32 2.36 19.81
N ALA A 235 -27.45 1.66 20.93
CA ALA A 235 -28.20 2.12 22.10
C ALA A 235 -27.27 2.14 23.32
N LEU A 236 -27.28 3.24 24.07
CA LEU A 236 -26.61 3.34 25.35
C LEU A 236 -27.60 3.01 26.47
N LEU A 237 -27.39 1.91 27.18
CA LEU A 237 -28.28 1.49 28.26
C LEU A 237 -27.78 2.07 29.57
N GLN A 238 -28.52 3.04 30.09
CA GLN A 238 -28.14 3.84 31.25
C GLN A 238 -29.01 3.51 32.46
N GLY A 239 -28.42 3.64 33.65
CA GLY A 239 -29.11 3.45 34.93
C GLY A 239 -29.66 4.76 35.48
N GLN A 240 -30.51 4.65 36.50
CA GLN A 240 -31.11 5.82 37.17
C GLN A 240 -30.08 6.76 37.80
N SER A 241 -28.90 6.26 38.18
CA SER A 241 -27.81 7.04 38.78
C SER A 241 -26.98 7.85 37.77
N GLY A 242 -27.27 7.74 36.47
CA GLY A 242 -26.55 8.46 35.42
C GLY A 242 -25.18 7.82 35.14
N GLY A 243 -25.15 6.91 34.18
CA GLY A 243 -23.93 6.26 33.72
C GLY A 243 -24.23 5.11 32.75
N PRO A 244 -23.41 4.92 31.70
CA PRO A 244 -23.61 3.83 30.76
C PRO A 244 -23.22 2.49 31.39
N ALA A 245 -24.20 1.61 31.55
CA ALA A 245 -23.97 0.27 32.07
C ALA A 245 -23.63 -0.71 30.95
N PHE A 246 -24.33 -0.57 29.81
CA PHE A 246 -24.16 -1.40 28.63
C PHE A 246 -24.25 -0.58 27.34
N ILE A 247 -23.54 -1.02 26.31
CA ILE A 247 -23.67 -0.52 24.94
C ILE A 247 -24.24 -1.66 24.09
N LEU A 248 -25.34 -1.42 23.40
CA LEU A 248 -25.95 -2.36 22.47
C LEU A 248 -25.70 -1.88 21.05
N THR A 249 -25.06 -2.69 20.22
CA THR A 249 -24.88 -2.44 18.79
C THR A 249 -25.70 -3.43 18.00
N ILE A 250 -26.41 -2.98 16.96
CA ILE A 250 -27.20 -3.81 16.06
C ILE A 250 -26.78 -3.52 14.62
N ASP A 251 -26.46 -4.58 13.88
CA ASP A 251 -26.20 -4.53 12.45
C ASP A 251 -27.53 -4.52 11.67
N GLY A 252 -27.74 -3.52 10.81
CA GLY A 252 -29.01 -3.32 10.10
C GLY A 252 -29.30 -4.36 9.01
N ALA A 253 -28.29 -5.05 8.47
CA ALA A 253 -28.48 -6.09 7.46
C ALA A 253 -28.80 -7.44 8.08
N THR A 254 -28.02 -7.85 9.07
CA THR A 254 -28.09 -9.17 9.69
C THR A 254 -29.00 -9.20 10.92
N LYS A 255 -29.31 -8.04 11.50
CA LYS A 255 -29.99 -7.91 12.80
C LYS A 255 -29.26 -8.70 13.90
N ASN A 256 -27.96 -8.86 13.77
CA ASN A 256 -27.14 -9.37 14.85
C ASN A 256 -26.92 -8.26 15.85
N PHE A 257 -27.10 -8.57 17.13
CA PHE A 257 -26.80 -7.64 18.19
C PHE A 257 -25.59 -8.08 18.99
N THR A 258 -24.83 -7.09 19.47
CA THR A 258 -23.72 -7.25 20.41
C THR A 258 -23.95 -6.31 21.58
N VAL A 259 -23.97 -6.85 22.79
CA VAL A 259 -23.97 -6.09 24.04
C VAL A 259 -22.56 -6.05 24.58
N ARG A 260 -22.05 -4.86 24.84
CA ARG A 260 -20.82 -4.62 25.59
C ARG A 260 -21.15 -4.14 26.99
N LYS A 261 -20.55 -4.76 27.99
CA LYS A 261 -20.62 -4.35 29.39
C LYS A 261 -19.58 -3.26 29.66
N VAL A 262 -19.98 -2.16 30.31
CA VAL A 262 -19.12 -0.98 30.53
C VAL A 262 -18.98 -0.64 32.01
N GLY A 263 -20.09 -0.67 32.76
CA GLY A 263 -20.11 -0.18 34.14
C GLY A 263 -21.06 -0.90 35.10
N ALA A 264 -21.71 -1.99 34.67
CA ALA A 264 -22.57 -2.77 35.55
C ALA A 264 -21.76 -3.78 36.38
N PRO A 265 -21.66 -3.66 37.71
CA PRO A 265 -20.99 -4.68 38.51
C PRO A 265 -21.76 -6.02 38.44
N PRO A 266 -21.08 -7.18 38.35
CA PRO A 266 -21.75 -8.47 38.45
C PRO A 266 -22.30 -8.70 39.86
N GLU A 267 -23.52 -9.22 39.94
CA GLU A 267 -24.15 -9.60 41.21
C GLU A 267 -24.07 -11.12 41.41
N PRO A 268 -23.52 -11.63 42.53
CA PRO A 268 -23.41 -13.06 42.78
C PRO A 268 -24.76 -13.78 42.75
N GLY A 269 -24.86 -14.87 41.99
CA GLY A 269 -26.10 -15.65 41.85
C GLY A 269 -27.19 -14.96 41.04
N LYS A 270 -26.88 -13.84 40.38
CA LYS A 270 -27.79 -13.10 39.50
C LYS A 270 -27.25 -13.07 38.08
N SER A 271 -28.12 -12.75 37.14
CA SER A 271 -27.78 -12.63 35.73
C SER A 271 -28.48 -11.42 35.14
N PHE A 272 -27.78 -10.66 34.31
CA PHE A 272 -28.41 -9.59 33.56
C PHE A 272 -29.11 -10.18 32.35
N GLU A 273 -30.33 -9.75 32.08
CA GLU A 273 -31.08 -10.19 30.89
C GLU A 273 -31.51 -8.98 30.06
N LEU A 274 -31.32 -9.08 28.74
CA LEU A 274 -31.71 -8.05 27.79
C LEU A 274 -33.13 -8.30 27.28
N TRP A 275 -33.91 -7.22 27.19
CA TRP A 275 -35.30 -7.24 26.75
C TRP A 275 -35.53 -6.24 25.62
N LEU A 276 -36.38 -6.65 24.67
CA LEU A 276 -36.96 -5.82 23.63
C LEU A 276 -38.36 -5.38 24.08
N ILE A 277 -38.57 -4.06 24.19
CA ILE A 277 -39.86 -3.47 24.58
C ILE A 277 -40.34 -2.57 23.44
N SER A 278 -41.49 -2.87 22.85
CA SER A 278 -42.11 -2.08 21.80
C SER A 278 -43.62 -2.09 21.99
N ASP A 279 -44.27 -1.00 21.58
CA ASP A 279 -45.73 -0.86 21.44
C ASP A 279 -46.35 -1.87 20.46
N ARG A 280 -45.57 -2.38 19.50
CA ARG A 280 -45.98 -3.43 18.55
C ARG A 280 -45.96 -4.83 19.16
N LEU A 281 -45.41 -5.00 20.36
CA LEU A 281 -45.33 -6.28 21.06
C LEU A 281 -46.26 -6.27 22.29
N PRO A 282 -47.07 -7.33 22.51
CA PRO A 282 -48.01 -7.37 23.63
C PRO A 282 -47.33 -7.47 25.00
N ARG A 283 -46.07 -7.94 25.04
CA ARG A 283 -45.26 -8.06 26.24
C ARG A 283 -43.77 -7.91 25.92
N PRO A 284 -42.92 -7.50 26.88
CA PRO A 284 -41.47 -7.50 26.72
C PRO A 284 -40.96 -8.87 26.27
N ARG A 285 -39.98 -8.86 25.36
CA ARG A 285 -39.44 -10.09 24.78
C ARG A 285 -37.97 -10.23 25.14
N SER A 286 -37.63 -11.35 25.78
CA SER A 286 -36.24 -11.66 26.12
C SER A 286 -35.40 -11.83 24.85
N LEU A 287 -34.25 -11.16 24.84
CA LEU A 287 -33.17 -11.34 23.89
C LEU A 287 -32.05 -12.22 24.47
N GLY A 288 -32.21 -12.64 25.72
CA GLY A 288 -31.35 -13.58 26.43
C GLY A 288 -30.44 -12.94 27.47
N VAL A 289 -29.81 -13.82 28.24
CA VAL A 289 -28.87 -13.46 29.30
C VAL A 289 -27.58 -12.88 28.73
N ILE A 290 -27.15 -11.76 29.30
CA ILE A 290 -25.86 -11.13 29.08
C ILE A 290 -24.82 -11.90 29.90
N GLY A 291 -23.80 -12.41 29.22
CA GLY A 291 -22.75 -13.23 29.83
C GLY A 291 -21.89 -12.46 30.83
N ALA A 292 -21.04 -13.20 31.55
CA ALA A 292 -20.14 -12.62 32.54
C ALA A 292 -18.97 -11.83 31.92
N GLY A 293 -18.61 -12.13 30.66
CA GLY A 293 -17.56 -11.41 29.93
C GLY A 293 -18.00 -10.04 29.43
N ASP A 294 -17.07 -9.34 28.78
CA ASP A 294 -17.31 -7.96 28.32
C ASP A 294 -18.27 -7.87 27.14
N PHE A 295 -18.41 -8.94 26.35
CA PHE A 295 -19.23 -8.98 25.14
C PHE A 295 -20.19 -10.16 25.13
N THR A 296 -21.42 -9.93 24.67
CA THR A 296 -22.41 -10.96 24.38
C THR A 296 -23.07 -10.68 23.05
N ALA A 297 -22.90 -11.57 22.07
CA ALA A 297 -23.51 -11.43 20.75
C ALA A 297 -24.49 -12.56 20.46
N ARG A 298 -25.67 -12.25 19.91
CA ARG A 298 -26.67 -13.26 19.53
C ARG A 298 -27.50 -12.84 18.30
N PRO A 299 -27.90 -13.78 17.44
CA PRO A 299 -28.72 -13.51 16.25
C PRO A 299 -30.24 -13.59 16.55
N VAL A 300 -30.71 -13.09 17.70
CA VAL A 300 -32.13 -13.25 18.11
C VAL A 300 -33.05 -12.26 17.40
N LEU A 301 -32.53 -11.11 16.96
CA LEU A 301 -33.36 -10.06 16.36
C LEU A 301 -33.69 -10.31 14.88
N ALA A 302 -33.10 -11.32 14.24
CA ALA A 302 -33.34 -11.66 12.83
C ALA A 302 -34.82 -11.94 12.51
N GLY A 303 -35.59 -12.42 13.49
CA GLY A 303 -37.01 -12.74 13.35
C GLY A 303 -37.99 -11.59 13.55
N TYR A 304 -37.52 -10.36 13.86
CA TYR A 304 -38.40 -9.19 14.07
C TYR A 304 -38.33 -8.23 12.89
N ASP A 305 -39.41 -7.50 12.64
CA ASP A 305 -39.43 -6.42 11.65
C ASP A 305 -38.48 -5.28 12.04
N ALA A 306 -37.89 -4.62 11.04
CA ALA A 306 -36.93 -3.54 11.26
C ALA A 306 -37.56 -2.36 12.04
N ASP A 307 -38.81 -2.02 11.75
CA ASP A 307 -39.53 -0.96 12.45
C ASP A 307 -39.70 -1.25 13.95
N VAL A 308 -39.91 -2.53 14.32
CA VAL A 308 -40.02 -2.95 15.72
C VAL A 308 -38.67 -2.83 16.42
N VAL A 309 -37.60 -3.28 15.78
CA VAL A 309 -36.22 -3.20 16.31
C VAL A 309 -35.80 -1.74 16.50
N ASN A 310 -36.02 -0.91 15.49
CA ASN A 310 -35.59 0.48 15.47
C ASN A 310 -36.41 1.38 16.40
N GLY A 311 -37.72 1.11 16.51
CA GLY A 311 -38.62 1.85 17.41
C GLY A 311 -38.63 1.37 18.86
N ALA A 312 -37.97 0.24 19.16
CA ALA A 312 -38.00 -0.35 20.49
C ALA A 312 -37.17 0.43 21.53
N THR A 313 -37.57 0.23 22.78
CA THR A 313 -36.75 0.50 23.95
C THR A 313 -36.11 -0.80 24.40
N TYR A 314 -34.79 -0.76 24.56
CA TYR A 314 -34.02 -1.89 25.08
C TYR A 314 -33.83 -1.71 26.58
N ALA A 315 -34.03 -2.79 27.33
CA ALA A 315 -34.00 -2.76 28.79
C ALA A 315 -33.20 -3.93 29.33
N VAL A 316 -32.49 -3.72 30.43
CA VAL A 316 -31.78 -4.77 31.17
C VAL A 316 -32.36 -4.89 32.56
N THR A 317 -32.65 -6.11 32.96
CA THR A 317 -33.13 -6.46 34.31
C THR A 317 -32.12 -7.32 35.04
N VAL A 318 -32.21 -7.37 36.36
CA VAL A 318 -31.42 -8.28 37.21
C VAL A 318 -32.28 -9.49 37.54
N GLU A 319 -31.97 -10.61 36.92
CA GLU A 319 -32.70 -11.86 37.07
C GLU A 319 -31.93 -12.82 37.98
N GLN A 320 -32.59 -13.90 38.39
CA GLN A 320 -31.91 -15.04 39.01
C GLN A 320 -30.85 -15.65 38.07
N SER A 321 -29.98 -16.49 38.63
CA SER A 321 -28.98 -17.22 37.84
C SER A 321 -29.62 -17.93 36.64
N GLY A 322 -29.11 -17.63 35.43
CA GLY A 322 -29.64 -18.20 34.18
C GLY A 322 -30.79 -17.40 33.54
N GLY A 323 -31.23 -16.29 34.15
CA GLY A 323 -32.26 -15.41 33.60
C GLY A 323 -33.68 -15.68 34.09
N SER A 324 -34.64 -15.06 33.43
CA SER A 324 -36.07 -15.22 33.67
C SER A 324 -36.52 -16.66 33.37
N PRO A 325 -37.26 -17.32 34.28
CA PRO A 325 -37.66 -18.71 34.12
C PRO A 325 -38.81 -18.89 33.12
N ASN A 326 -39.60 -17.84 32.89
CA ASN A 326 -40.84 -17.90 32.09
C ASN A 326 -40.82 -16.92 30.90
N GLY A 327 -39.68 -16.30 30.62
CA GLY A 327 -39.54 -15.29 29.56
C GLY A 327 -40.33 -14.00 29.83
N GLN A 328 -40.58 -13.69 31.11
CA GLN A 328 -41.12 -12.41 31.56
C GLN A 328 -40.15 -11.80 32.59
N PRO A 329 -39.93 -10.47 32.58
CA PRO A 329 -39.07 -9.83 33.57
C PRO A 329 -39.51 -10.18 34.99
N THR A 330 -38.61 -10.70 35.84
CA THR A 330 -38.94 -10.94 37.25
C THR A 330 -38.67 -9.72 38.12
N SER A 331 -37.84 -8.79 37.62
CA SER A 331 -37.52 -7.52 38.28
C SER A 331 -37.77 -6.32 37.36
N ALA A 332 -37.81 -5.13 37.96
CA ALA A 332 -37.92 -3.89 37.21
C ALA A 332 -36.63 -3.64 36.39
N PRO A 333 -36.74 -3.00 35.20
CA PRO A 333 -35.59 -2.60 34.43
C PRO A 333 -34.65 -1.69 35.23
N VAL A 334 -33.39 -2.09 35.34
CA VAL A 334 -32.34 -1.30 36.00
C VAL A 334 -31.60 -0.39 35.04
N PHE A 335 -31.51 -0.81 33.76
CA PHE A 335 -30.90 -0.03 32.69
C PHE A 335 -31.81 0.00 31.47
N SER A 336 -31.88 1.12 30.77
CA SER A 336 -32.64 1.20 29.52
C SER A 336 -32.09 2.25 28.55
N GLY A 337 -32.46 2.12 27.28
CA GLY A 337 -32.06 3.05 26.24
C GLY A 337 -32.80 2.81 24.93
N LYS A 338 -32.82 3.83 24.07
CA LYS A 338 -33.35 3.73 22.71
C LYS A 338 -32.24 3.56 21.69
N LEU A 339 -32.59 2.92 20.59
CA LEU A 339 -31.69 2.73 19.47
C LEU A 339 -31.52 4.04 18.69
N ILE A 340 -30.28 4.34 18.32
CA ILE A 340 -29.91 5.51 17.51
C ILE A 340 -29.17 4.98 16.29
N GLU A 341 -29.54 5.48 15.11
CA GLU A 341 -28.83 5.18 13.87
C GLU A 341 -27.52 6.00 13.82
N THR A 342 -26.38 5.32 13.77
CA THR A 342 -25.05 5.96 13.75
C THR A 342 -24.46 6.06 12.35
N VAL A 343 -24.91 5.21 11.42
CA VAL A 343 -24.50 5.25 10.01
C VAL A 343 -25.75 4.99 9.15
N PRO A 344 -26.21 5.95 8.34
CA PRO A 344 -27.31 5.72 7.39
C PRO A 344 -26.92 4.72 6.31
N PRO A 345 -27.86 3.91 5.78
CA PRO A 345 -27.57 3.03 4.66
C PRO A 345 -27.16 3.86 3.44
N SER A 346 -26.07 3.47 2.78
CA SER A 346 -25.60 4.17 1.58
C SER A 346 -26.67 4.10 0.48
N GLN A 347 -27.31 5.23 0.18
CA GLN A 347 -28.30 5.31 -0.90
C GLN A 347 -27.61 5.03 -2.25
N PRO A 348 -28.20 4.19 -3.12
CA PRO A 348 -27.67 3.99 -4.47
C PRO A 348 -27.70 5.31 -5.24
N GLN A 349 -26.54 5.81 -5.69
CA GLN A 349 -26.48 6.95 -6.61
C GLN A 349 -27.22 6.57 -7.89
N ALA A 350 -28.28 7.33 -8.20
CA ALA A 350 -29.01 7.18 -9.45
C ALA A 350 -28.06 7.44 -10.64
N PRO A 351 -28.12 6.64 -11.71
CA PRO A 351 -27.21 6.80 -12.84
C PRO A 351 -27.41 8.18 -13.47
N ALA A 352 -26.31 8.91 -13.65
CA ALA A 352 -26.29 10.18 -14.36
C ALA A 352 -26.93 9.98 -15.75
N LYS A 353 -28.03 10.70 -16.01
CA LYS A 353 -28.60 10.77 -17.36
C LYS A 353 -27.56 11.39 -18.27
N LYS A 354 -27.20 10.63 -19.30
CA LYS A 354 -26.20 10.96 -20.31
C LYS A 354 -26.75 11.95 -21.33
#